data_AF-A0A0Q8CSG5-F1
#
_entry.id   AF-A0A0Q8CSG5-F1
#
_cell.length_a   1.000
_cell.length_b   1.000
_cell.length_c   1.000
_cell.angle_alpha   90.00
_cell.angle_beta   90.00
_cell.angle_gamma   90.00
#
_symmetry.space_group_name_H-M   'P 1'
#
loop_
_entity.id
_entity.type
_entity.pdbx_description
1 polymer ?
#
loop_
_entity_poly.entity_id
_entity_poly.type
_entity_poly.pdbx_seq_one_letter_code
_entity_poly.pdbx_strand_id
1 'polypeptide(L)'
;MLTLVLVVILAALVFEFINGFHDTANSIATVVATKVLTPGQAIMLAASTNLIGAFMGTAVAKTIASGLIDTEVVNVTSQVLICTLLGAIIWNLITWWRGLPSSSSHALIGGLCGAALAASHNNWTALIWSKAGDGDWASNKGLLWKVVVPMITSPLAGFLLGVSIIALLYLIISSMMKAGGPLAKLAKPRWVNAFFGKAQLVSAAYMGLAHGRQDAQKTMGIIALSIFGAQSSGILNDLPAWLSFLHPDGGKDDIDTWVIATCALVMAAGTAAGGWRIIKTLGHKMVKLQTIDGFAAETASATILVTAAHFGMPVSTTHSISTAIMGVGFAKNPRKLKLGVIERIVWAWILTIPAAGGIAYGLWRLIEALGWA
;
A
#
# COMPACT_ATOMS: atom_id res chain seq x y z
N MET A 1 -26.88 -16.19 -2.33
CA MET A 1 -25.73 -16.06 -1.39
C MET A 1 -24.39 -16.21 -2.11
N LEU A 2 -24.15 -17.26 -2.90
CA LEU A 2 -22.96 -17.36 -3.76
C LEU A 2 -22.74 -16.13 -4.66
N THR A 3 -23.80 -15.59 -5.25
CA THR A 3 -23.74 -14.36 -6.06
C THR A 3 -23.10 -13.19 -5.30
N LEU A 4 -23.37 -13.03 -4.01
CA LEU A 4 -22.81 -11.93 -3.21
C LEU A 4 -21.30 -12.15 -2.98
N VAL A 5 -20.86 -13.39 -2.77
CA VAL A 5 -19.44 -13.74 -2.67
C VAL A 5 -18.71 -13.40 -3.96
N LEU A 6 -19.28 -13.75 -5.11
CA LEU A 6 -18.70 -13.40 -6.41
C LEU A 6 -18.65 -11.88 -6.63
N VAL A 7 -19.66 -11.15 -6.17
CA VAL A 7 -19.66 -9.67 -6.19
C VAL A 7 -18.58 -9.10 -5.28
N VAL A 8 -18.34 -9.68 -4.10
CA VAL A 8 -17.22 -9.26 -3.22
C VAL A 8 -15.89 -9.47 -3.95
N ILE A 9 -15.67 -10.64 -4.56
CA ILE A 9 -14.44 -10.93 -5.32
C ILE A 9 -14.27 -9.91 -6.44
N LEU A 10 -15.33 -9.66 -7.23
CA LEU A 10 -15.29 -8.65 -8.30
C LEU A 10 -14.96 -7.26 -7.76
N ALA A 11 -15.62 -6.82 -6.68
CA ALA A 11 -15.36 -5.53 -6.06
C ALA A 11 -13.93 -5.43 -5.51
N ALA A 12 -13.40 -6.53 -4.98
CA ALA A 12 -12.02 -6.61 -4.50
C ALA A 12 -11.02 -6.48 -5.65
N LEU A 13 -11.26 -7.14 -6.78
CA LEU A 13 -10.44 -6.98 -7.98
C LEU A 13 -10.55 -5.57 -8.59
N VAL A 14 -11.73 -4.95 -8.58
CA VAL A 14 -11.88 -3.56 -8.99
C VAL A 14 -11.10 -2.64 -8.07
N PHE A 15 -11.17 -2.85 -6.75
CA PHE A 15 -10.35 -2.11 -5.79
C PHE A 15 -8.85 -2.30 -6.05
N GLU A 16 -8.38 -3.53 -6.31
CA GLU A 16 -6.97 -3.81 -6.61
C GLU A 16 -6.50 -3.13 -7.89
N PHE A 17 -7.33 -3.14 -8.94
CA PHE A 17 -7.04 -2.42 -10.18
C PHE A 17 -6.91 -0.92 -9.91
N ILE A 18 -7.85 -0.37 -9.14
CA ILE A 18 -7.84 1.04 -8.74
C ILE A 18 -6.59 1.35 -7.94
N ASN A 19 -6.23 0.48 -7.00
CA ASN A 19 -5.04 0.61 -6.19
C ASN A 19 -3.76 0.65 -7.04
N GLY A 20 -3.60 -0.31 -7.95
CA GLY A 20 -2.44 -0.38 -8.83
C GLY A 20 -2.23 0.90 -9.63
N PHE A 21 -3.29 1.47 -10.20
CA PHE A 21 -3.19 2.70 -10.99
C PHE A 21 -3.00 3.93 -10.09
N HIS A 22 -3.68 3.99 -8.94
CA HIS A 22 -3.60 5.09 -7.98
C HIS A 22 -2.18 5.23 -7.42
N ASP A 23 -1.58 4.11 -7.03
CA ASP A 23 -0.27 4.05 -6.37
C ASP A 23 0.89 3.81 -7.35
N THR A 24 0.62 3.73 -8.66
CA THR A 24 1.68 3.73 -9.70
C THR A 24 2.66 4.87 -9.49
N ALA A 25 2.14 6.05 -9.09
CA ALA A 25 2.95 7.23 -8.85
C ALA A 25 4.02 7.02 -7.77
N ASN A 26 3.76 6.18 -6.77
CA ASN A 26 4.70 5.91 -5.69
C ASN A 26 5.94 5.13 -6.16
N SER A 27 5.79 4.29 -7.19
CA SER A 27 6.89 3.49 -7.74
C SER A 27 7.64 4.18 -8.88
N ILE A 28 7.00 5.11 -9.61
CA ILE A 28 7.60 5.70 -10.83
C ILE A 28 7.94 7.18 -10.76
N ALA A 29 7.37 7.95 -9.82
CA ALA A 29 7.50 9.41 -9.84
C ALA A 29 8.97 9.88 -9.75
N THR A 30 9.79 9.19 -8.96
CA THR A 30 11.21 9.50 -8.75
C THR A 30 12.05 9.22 -10.00
N VAL A 31 11.94 8.04 -10.61
CA VAL A 31 12.72 7.63 -11.79
C VAL A 31 12.34 8.44 -13.06
N VAL A 32 11.07 8.85 -13.14
CA VAL A 32 10.59 9.75 -14.20
C VAL A 32 11.05 11.18 -13.94
N ALA A 33 10.99 11.68 -12.70
CA ALA A 33 11.43 13.04 -12.35
C ALA A 33 12.94 13.24 -12.57
N THR A 34 13.75 12.21 -12.30
CA THR A 34 15.21 12.23 -12.55
C THR A 34 15.57 11.97 -14.01
N LYS A 35 14.57 11.65 -14.86
CA LYS A 35 14.72 11.37 -16.30
C LYS A 35 15.62 10.17 -16.59
N VAL A 36 15.71 9.21 -15.67
CA VAL A 36 16.42 7.94 -15.90
C VAL A 36 15.62 7.06 -16.85
N LEU A 37 14.29 7.05 -16.70
CA LEU A 37 13.37 6.33 -17.58
C LEU A 37 12.34 7.29 -18.17
N THR A 38 11.90 6.97 -19.39
CA THR A 38 10.66 7.56 -19.92
C THR A 38 9.46 7.04 -19.14
N PRO A 39 8.33 7.77 -19.09
CA PRO A 39 7.14 7.33 -18.36
C PRO A 39 6.65 5.93 -18.75
N GLY A 40 6.69 5.59 -20.05
CA GLY A 40 6.30 4.25 -20.52
C GLY A 40 7.24 3.14 -20.01
N GLN A 41 8.56 3.36 -20.04
CA GLN A 41 9.52 2.40 -19.49
C GLN A 41 9.36 2.24 -17.97
N ALA A 42 9.11 3.33 -17.25
CA ALA A 42 8.89 3.29 -15.81
C ALA A 42 7.63 2.51 -15.44
N ILE A 43 6.55 2.66 -16.22
CA ILE A 43 5.31 1.88 -16.04
C ILE A 43 5.56 0.39 -16.28
N MET A 44 6.27 0.01 -17.35
CA MET A 44 6.58 -1.40 -17.61
C MET A 44 7.42 -2.02 -16.50
N LEU A 45 8.44 -1.30 -16.01
CA LEU A 45 9.25 -1.73 -14.88
C LEU A 45 8.40 -1.91 -13.62
N ALA A 46 7.57 -0.92 -13.28
CA ALA A 46 6.71 -0.97 -12.10
C ALA A 46 5.68 -2.10 -12.20
N ALA A 47 4.99 -2.27 -13.32
CA ALA A 47 3.99 -3.32 -13.49
C ALA A 47 4.61 -4.73 -13.38
N SER A 48 5.75 -4.97 -14.03
CA SER A 48 6.46 -6.26 -13.97
C SER A 48 7.01 -6.56 -12.56
N THR A 49 7.61 -5.59 -11.90
CA THR A 49 8.15 -5.78 -10.55
C THR A 49 7.04 -5.87 -9.49
N ASN A 50 5.95 -5.11 -9.64
CA ASN A 50 4.75 -5.25 -8.81
C ASN A 50 4.17 -6.67 -8.91
N LEU A 51 4.05 -7.19 -10.14
CA LEU A 51 3.58 -8.56 -10.40
C LEU A 51 4.44 -9.58 -9.63
N ILE A 52 5.76 -9.51 -9.77
CA ILE A 52 6.68 -10.42 -9.07
C ILE A 52 6.57 -10.26 -7.56
N GLY A 53 6.54 -9.02 -7.07
CA GLY A 53 6.45 -8.69 -5.65
C GLY A 53 5.20 -9.26 -4.98
N ALA A 54 4.08 -9.30 -5.69
CA ALA A 54 2.82 -9.87 -5.19
C ALA A 54 2.94 -11.35 -4.81
N PHE A 55 3.80 -12.12 -5.47
CA PHE A 55 4.06 -13.53 -5.13
C PHE A 55 5.00 -13.70 -3.92
N MET A 56 5.56 -12.61 -3.36
CA MET A 56 6.60 -12.66 -2.32
C MET A 56 6.06 -12.60 -0.88
N GLY A 57 5.00 -13.36 -0.58
CA GLY A 57 4.50 -13.60 0.78
C GLY A 57 3.00 -13.33 0.98
N THR A 58 2.49 -13.69 2.15
CA THR A 58 1.05 -13.63 2.49
C THR A 58 0.77 -13.08 3.91
N ALA A 59 1.80 -12.61 4.62
CA ALA A 59 1.67 -12.16 6.01
C ALA A 59 0.75 -10.94 6.21
N VAL A 60 0.71 -10.00 5.25
CA VAL A 60 -0.21 -8.85 5.28
C VAL A 60 -1.63 -9.33 4.99
N ALA A 61 -1.79 -10.26 4.05
CA ALA A 61 -3.10 -10.85 3.73
C ALA A 61 -3.73 -11.51 4.95
N LYS A 62 -2.94 -12.32 5.68
CA LYS A 62 -3.32 -12.93 6.96
C LYS A 62 -3.82 -11.89 7.97
N THR A 63 -3.11 -10.77 8.07
CA THR A 63 -3.47 -9.68 9.00
C THR A 63 -4.77 -8.99 8.62
N ILE A 64 -5.02 -8.77 7.32
CA ILE A 64 -6.30 -8.22 6.85
C ILE A 64 -7.45 -9.21 7.07
N ALA A 65 -7.22 -10.51 6.86
CA ALA A 65 -8.25 -11.54 6.97
C ALA A 65 -8.70 -11.81 8.42
N SER A 66 -7.79 -11.81 9.40
CA SER A 66 -8.11 -12.25 10.78
C SER A 66 -7.67 -11.29 11.89
N GLY A 67 -7.01 -10.18 11.56
CA GLY A 67 -6.33 -9.35 12.54
C GLY A 67 -7.07 -8.09 13.00
N LEU A 68 -8.17 -7.68 12.34
CA LEU A 68 -8.75 -6.34 12.50
C LEU A 68 -10.21 -6.30 13.00
N ILE A 69 -11.06 -7.25 12.58
CA ILE A 69 -12.46 -7.35 13.03
C ILE A 69 -12.61 -8.57 13.93
N ASP A 70 -13.41 -8.42 14.99
CA ASP A 70 -13.85 -9.52 15.81
C ASP A 70 -15.08 -10.22 15.18
N THR A 71 -14.85 -11.39 14.61
CA THR A 71 -15.90 -12.20 13.96
C THR A 71 -16.89 -12.81 14.95
N GLU A 72 -16.61 -12.77 16.26
CA GLU A 72 -17.56 -13.21 17.30
C GLU A 72 -18.58 -12.11 17.62
N VAL A 73 -18.21 -10.83 17.43
CA VAL A 73 -19.06 -9.67 17.69
C VAL A 73 -19.84 -9.25 16.44
N VAL A 74 -19.23 -9.38 15.26
CA VAL A 74 -19.86 -9.02 13.97
C VAL A 74 -19.76 -10.16 13.00
N ASN A 75 -20.91 -10.54 12.45
CA ASN A 75 -20.92 -11.43 11.30
C ASN A 75 -20.45 -10.66 10.07
N VAL A 76 -19.25 -10.98 9.58
CA VAL A 76 -18.68 -10.35 8.38
C VAL A 76 -19.35 -10.92 7.14
N THR A 77 -20.55 -10.41 6.85
CA THR A 77 -21.31 -10.83 5.67
C THR A 77 -20.70 -10.25 4.39
N SER A 78 -21.07 -10.82 3.24
CA SER A 78 -20.66 -10.27 1.93
C SER A 78 -21.07 -8.82 1.77
N GLN A 79 -22.21 -8.40 2.34
CA GLN A 79 -22.66 -7.00 2.32
C GLN A 79 -21.70 -6.06 3.08
N VAL A 80 -21.15 -6.49 4.23
CA VAL A 80 -20.14 -5.70 4.99
C VAL A 80 -18.89 -5.49 4.13
N LEU A 81 -18.42 -6.54 3.46
CA LEU A 81 -17.24 -6.48 2.60
C LEU A 81 -17.50 -5.63 1.34
N ILE A 82 -18.69 -5.69 0.75
CA ILE A 82 -19.08 -4.82 -0.37
C ILE A 82 -19.06 -3.35 0.08
N CYS A 83 -19.66 -3.02 1.23
CA CYS A 83 -19.65 -1.64 1.76
C CYS A 83 -18.23 -1.15 2.05
N THR A 84 -17.39 -2.03 2.62
CA THR A 84 -15.97 -1.78 2.87
C THR A 84 -15.23 -1.40 1.58
N LEU A 85 -15.35 -2.25 0.56
CA LEU A 85 -14.66 -2.06 -0.72
C LEU A 85 -15.18 -0.84 -1.45
N LEU A 86 -16.50 -0.63 -1.51
CA LEU A 86 -17.09 0.56 -2.14
C LEU A 86 -16.68 1.85 -1.44
N GLY A 87 -16.66 1.88 -0.11
CA GLY A 87 -16.19 3.05 0.64
C GLY A 87 -14.74 3.40 0.31
N ALA A 88 -13.87 2.39 0.24
CA ALA A 88 -12.47 2.56 -0.14
C ALA A 88 -12.31 3.00 -1.61
N ILE A 89 -13.03 2.36 -2.53
CA ILE A 89 -13.05 2.67 -3.97
C ILE A 89 -13.49 4.11 -4.20
N ILE A 90 -14.63 4.51 -3.64
CA ILE A 90 -15.19 5.86 -3.82
C ILE A 90 -14.19 6.91 -3.34
N TRP A 91 -13.60 6.70 -2.15
CA TRP A 91 -12.59 7.62 -1.63
C TRP A 91 -11.35 7.71 -2.53
N ASN A 92 -10.80 6.57 -2.94
CA ASN A 92 -9.64 6.52 -3.85
C ASN A 92 -9.91 7.22 -5.20
N LEU A 93 -11.13 7.10 -5.73
CA LEU A 93 -11.51 7.80 -6.96
C LEU A 93 -11.64 9.32 -6.74
N ILE A 94 -12.17 9.75 -5.60
CA ILE A 94 -12.26 11.18 -5.23
C ILE A 94 -10.87 11.80 -5.11
N THR A 95 -9.94 11.14 -4.41
CA THR A 95 -8.59 11.64 -4.19
C THR A 95 -7.78 11.63 -5.49
N TRP A 96 -7.89 10.58 -6.30
CA TRP A 96 -7.32 10.54 -7.64
C TRP A 96 -7.84 11.67 -8.54
N TRP A 97 -9.16 11.89 -8.56
CA TRP A 97 -9.76 12.94 -9.38
C TRP A 97 -9.22 14.33 -9.00
N ARG A 98 -9.01 14.56 -7.69
CA ARG A 98 -8.39 15.77 -7.13
C ARG A 98 -6.85 15.78 -7.20
N GLY A 99 -6.22 14.70 -7.66
CA GLY A 99 -4.77 14.55 -7.73
C GLY A 99 -4.07 14.63 -6.36
N LEU A 100 -4.76 14.23 -5.29
CA LEU A 100 -4.25 14.17 -3.92
C LEU A 100 -3.65 12.78 -3.67
N PRO A 101 -2.37 12.68 -3.27
CA PRO A 101 -1.77 11.40 -2.94
C PRO A 101 -2.32 10.90 -1.59
N SER A 102 -3.31 10.00 -1.65
CA SER A 102 -3.87 9.29 -0.50
C SER A 102 -3.33 7.87 -0.37
N SER A 103 -3.66 7.20 0.74
CA SER A 103 -3.26 5.82 1.01
C SER A 103 -4.44 4.87 0.78
N SER A 104 -4.34 4.00 -0.22
CA SER A 104 -5.34 2.94 -0.44
C SER A 104 -5.42 1.96 0.74
N SER A 105 -4.30 1.69 1.44
CA SER A 105 -4.31 0.86 2.66
C SER A 105 -5.26 1.44 3.71
N HIS A 106 -5.14 2.75 3.95
CA HIS A 106 -5.93 3.44 4.97
C HIS A 106 -7.38 3.62 4.53
N ALA A 107 -7.63 3.76 3.22
CA ALA A 107 -8.98 3.78 2.68
C ALA A 107 -9.68 2.43 2.90
N LEU A 108 -9.00 1.31 2.63
CA LEU A 108 -9.52 -0.03 2.85
C LEU A 108 -9.78 -0.29 4.34
N ILE A 109 -8.80 0.00 5.21
CA ILE A 109 -8.95 -0.18 6.65
C ILE A 109 -10.05 0.72 7.21
N GLY A 110 -10.11 1.99 6.77
CA GLY A 110 -11.19 2.90 7.15
C GLY A 110 -12.56 2.39 6.73
N GLY A 111 -12.70 1.94 5.48
CA GLY A 111 -13.91 1.32 4.97
C GLY A 111 -14.32 0.08 5.77
N LEU A 112 -13.35 -0.76 6.13
CA LEU A 112 -13.56 -1.97 6.92
C LEU A 112 -14.09 -1.63 8.32
N CYS A 113 -13.47 -0.66 8.97
CA CYS A 113 -13.89 -0.19 10.29
C CYS A 113 -15.28 0.45 10.26
N GLY A 114 -15.54 1.27 9.24
CA GLY A 114 -16.83 1.96 9.08
C GLY A 114 -17.98 1.01 8.83
N ALA A 115 -17.81 0.05 7.91
CA ALA A 115 -18.81 -0.97 7.63
C ALA A 115 -19.04 -1.90 8.83
N ALA A 116 -17.97 -2.36 9.49
CA ALA A 116 -18.10 -3.23 10.67
C ALA A 116 -18.80 -2.53 11.84
N LEU A 117 -18.48 -1.26 12.10
CA LEU A 117 -19.13 -0.48 13.15
C LEU A 117 -20.61 -0.23 12.84
N ALA A 118 -20.97 -0.03 11.58
CA ALA A 118 -22.36 0.11 11.16
C ALA A 118 -23.14 -1.21 11.35
N ALA A 119 -22.54 -2.32 10.91
CA ALA A 119 -23.09 -3.67 11.03
C ALA A 119 -23.21 -4.15 12.47
N SER A 120 -22.37 -3.65 13.37
CA SER A 120 -22.42 -3.94 14.80
C SER A 120 -23.39 -3.06 15.59
N HIS A 121 -24.20 -2.25 14.91
CA HIS A 121 -25.06 -1.24 15.53
C HIS A 121 -24.31 -0.27 16.45
N ASN A 122 -23.16 0.22 15.99
CA ASN A 122 -22.23 1.09 16.72
C ASN A 122 -21.57 0.44 17.95
N ASN A 123 -21.50 -0.90 17.98
CA ASN A 123 -20.70 -1.59 18.98
C ASN A 123 -19.20 -1.51 18.62
N TRP A 124 -18.46 -0.71 19.36
CA TRP A 124 -17.03 -0.49 19.18
C TRP A 124 -16.15 -1.70 19.50
N THR A 125 -16.68 -2.72 20.19
CA THR A 125 -15.96 -3.97 20.45
C THR A 125 -15.86 -4.85 19.20
N ALA A 126 -16.60 -4.55 18.14
CA ALA A 126 -16.46 -5.19 16.83
C ALA A 126 -15.06 -5.02 16.21
N LEU A 127 -14.37 -3.95 16.60
CA LEU A 127 -13.01 -3.66 16.16
C LEU A 127 -12.03 -4.21 17.18
N ILE A 128 -11.06 -5.01 16.73
CA ILE A 128 -10.00 -5.50 17.59
C ILE A 128 -9.03 -4.35 17.85
N TRP A 129 -9.20 -3.61 18.94
CA TRP A 129 -8.35 -2.45 19.25
C TRP A 129 -6.91 -2.86 19.54
N SER A 130 -6.73 -3.81 20.45
CA SER A 130 -5.42 -4.35 20.83
C SER A 130 -5.62 -5.75 21.40
N LYS A 131 -4.87 -6.72 20.86
CA LYS A 131 -4.79 -8.07 21.40
C LYS A 131 -3.32 -8.48 21.47
N ALA A 132 -2.84 -8.76 22.68
CA ALA A 132 -1.47 -9.23 22.88
C ALA A 132 -1.28 -10.58 22.17
N GLY A 133 -0.16 -10.76 21.48
CA GLY A 133 0.26 -12.04 20.92
C GLY A 133 1.05 -12.85 21.94
N ASP A 134 1.31 -14.12 21.61
CA ASP A 134 1.98 -15.08 22.49
C ASP A 134 3.51 -14.87 22.61
N GLY A 135 4.01 -13.67 22.30
CA GLY A 135 5.45 -13.38 22.26
C GLY A 135 5.79 -11.92 22.01
N ASP A 136 6.60 -11.65 20.98
CA ASP A 136 7.16 -10.33 20.68
C ASP A 136 6.10 -9.32 20.17
N TRP A 137 6.38 -8.02 20.28
CA TRP A 137 5.45 -6.95 19.92
C TRP A 137 4.91 -7.05 18.48
N ALA A 138 5.70 -7.65 17.58
CA ALA A 138 5.33 -7.88 16.18
C ALA A 138 4.21 -8.91 16.00
N SER A 139 3.99 -9.79 16.99
CA SER A 139 2.92 -10.80 16.99
C SER A 139 1.57 -10.25 17.45
N ASN A 140 1.55 -9.06 18.07
CA ASN A 140 0.33 -8.42 18.54
C ASN A 140 -0.66 -8.19 17.40
N LYS A 141 -1.94 -8.44 17.67
CA LYS A 141 -3.06 -8.26 16.73
C LYS A 141 -3.86 -7.01 17.08
N GLY A 142 -4.71 -6.60 16.14
CA GLY A 142 -5.59 -5.44 16.29
C GLY A 142 -5.08 -4.18 15.62
N LEU A 143 -5.98 -3.19 15.55
CA LEU A 143 -5.77 -1.91 14.89
C LEU A 143 -4.57 -1.16 15.48
N LEU A 144 -4.38 -1.16 16.80
CA LEU A 144 -3.29 -0.42 17.42
C LEU A 144 -1.92 -0.86 16.88
N TRP A 145 -1.66 -2.16 16.91
CA TRP A 145 -0.35 -2.74 16.59
C TRP A 145 -0.12 -2.93 15.10
N LYS A 146 -1.16 -3.27 14.33
CA LYS A 146 -1.03 -3.56 12.90
C LYS A 146 -1.33 -2.36 12.00
N VAL A 147 -2.07 -1.35 12.49
CA VAL A 147 -2.46 -0.18 11.70
C VAL A 147 -1.88 1.11 12.29
N VAL A 148 -2.25 1.48 13.51
CA VAL A 148 -1.95 2.80 14.08
C VAL A 148 -0.45 2.99 14.30
N VAL A 149 0.21 2.03 14.93
CA VAL A 149 1.66 2.08 15.16
C VAL A 149 2.42 2.17 13.83
N PRO A 150 2.24 1.24 12.86
CA PRO A 150 2.92 1.33 11.57
C PRO A 150 2.55 2.57 10.75
N MET A 151 1.33 3.10 10.90
CA MET A 151 0.91 4.35 10.24
C MET A 151 1.74 5.55 10.68
N ILE A 152 2.20 5.59 11.92
CA ILE A 152 3.03 6.69 12.47
C ILE A 152 4.52 6.38 12.36
N THR A 153 4.92 5.12 12.61
CA THR A 153 6.33 4.74 12.61
C THR A 153 6.89 4.59 11.20
N SER A 154 6.12 4.09 10.23
CA SER A 154 6.63 3.90 8.85
C SER A 154 6.96 5.22 8.14
N PRO A 155 6.19 6.32 8.26
CA PRO A 155 6.55 7.58 7.62
C PRO A 155 7.74 8.24 8.34
N LEU A 156 7.81 8.14 9.68
CA LEU A 156 8.96 8.63 10.45
C LEU A 156 10.24 7.86 10.08
N ALA A 157 10.17 6.54 10.02
CA ALA A 157 11.27 5.70 9.55
C ALA A 157 11.65 6.04 8.10
N GLY A 158 10.67 6.32 7.23
CA GLY A 158 10.90 6.76 5.84
C GLY A 158 11.73 8.02 5.78
N PHE A 159 11.32 9.03 6.55
CA PHE A 159 12.06 10.27 6.68
C PHE A 159 13.48 10.06 7.20
N LEU A 160 13.64 9.34 8.32
CA LEU A 160 14.93 9.12 8.98
C LEU A 160 15.88 8.26 8.14
N LEU A 161 15.39 7.20 7.49
CA LEU A 161 16.19 6.40 6.58
C LEU A 161 16.55 7.18 5.31
N GLY A 162 15.64 7.99 4.78
CA GLY A 162 15.92 8.90 3.67
C GLY A 162 17.07 9.86 4.00
N VAL A 163 17.02 10.51 5.18
CA VAL A 163 18.10 11.37 5.69
C VAL A 163 19.40 10.58 5.85
N SER A 164 19.34 9.42 6.51
CA SER A 164 20.52 8.61 6.82
C SER A 164 21.23 8.11 5.56
N ILE A 165 20.47 7.60 4.58
CA ILE A 165 21.04 7.09 3.34
C ILE A 165 21.70 8.23 2.55
N ILE A 166 21.02 9.36 2.34
CA ILE A 166 21.63 10.44 1.55
C ILE A 166 22.82 11.08 2.27
N ALA A 167 22.77 11.20 3.60
CA ALA A 167 23.89 11.69 4.40
C ALA A 167 25.10 10.75 4.27
N LEU A 168 24.88 9.44 4.39
CA LEU A 168 25.93 8.44 4.19
C LEU A 168 26.53 8.51 2.78
N LEU A 169 25.68 8.62 1.75
CA LEU A 169 26.15 8.73 0.36
C LEU A 169 27.01 10.00 0.14
N TYR A 170 26.61 11.14 0.71
CA TYR A 170 27.42 12.35 0.63
C TYR A 170 28.70 12.27 1.45
N LEU A 171 28.70 11.60 2.60
CA LEU A 171 29.90 11.33 3.38
C LEU A 171 30.89 10.45 2.61
N ILE A 172 30.41 9.42 1.91
CA ILE A 172 31.21 8.56 1.05
C ILE A 172 31.81 9.38 -0.09
N ILE A 173 30.99 10.15 -0.82
CA ILE A 173 31.45 10.98 -1.94
C ILE A 173 32.47 12.03 -1.47
N SER A 174 32.21 12.69 -0.33
CA SER A 174 33.14 13.66 0.27
C SER A 174 34.45 13.01 0.68
N SER A 175 34.41 11.82 1.29
CA SER A 175 35.60 11.05 1.66
C SER A 175 36.41 10.63 0.44
N MET A 176 35.75 10.19 -0.65
CA MET A 176 36.40 9.86 -1.91
C MET A 176 37.08 11.09 -2.56
N MET A 177 36.47 12.27 -2.46
CA MET A 177 37.10 13.52 -2.93
C MET A 177 38.34 13.87 -2.11
N LYS A 178 38.30 13.70 -0.79
CA LYS A 178 39.44 13.97 0.11
C LYS A 178 40.59 12.98 -0.03
N ALA A 179 40.30 11.70 -0.30
CA ALA A 179 41.30 10.64 -0.45
C ALA A 179 42.22 10.83 -1.68
N GLY A 180 41.84 11.66 -2.64
CA GLY A 180 42.64 11.94 -3.84
C GLY A 180 42.72 10.77 -4.83
N GLY A 181 43.58 10.92 -5.84
CA GLY A 181 43.88 9.85 -6.81
C GLY A 181 42.69 9.41 -7.69
N PRO A 182 42.57 8.10 -8.03
CA PRO A 182 41.49 7.59 -8.86
C PRO A 182 40.11 7.69 -8.20
N LEU A 183 40.04 7.62 -6.86
CA LEU A 183 38.78 7.74 -6.11
C LEU A 183 38.15 9.13 -6.25
N ALA A 184 38.97 10.18 -6.21
CA ALA A 184 38.50 11.55 -6.44
C ALA A 184 37.96 11.76 -7.87
N LYS A 185 38.46 11.01 -8.86
CA LYS A 185 37.92 11.05 -10.24
C LYS A 185 36.51 10.45 -10.29
N LEU A 186 36.25 9.37 -9.56
CA LEU A 186 34.94 8.71 -9.47
C LEU A 186 33.90 9.55 -8.71
N ALA A 187 34.34 10.36 -7.73
CA ALA A 187 33.47 11.25 -6.98
C ALA A 187 33.00 12.50 -7.76
N LYS A 188 33.52 12.73 -8.98
CA LYS A 188 33.09 13.85 -9.81
C LYS A 188 31.61 13.72 -10.20
N PRO A 189 30.85 14.83 -10.29
CA PRO A 189 29.41 14.80 -10.58
C PRO A 189 29.02 13.99 -11.82
N ARG A 190 29.84 14.00 -12.87
CA ARG A 190 29.62 13.22 -14.10
C ARG A 190 29.55 11.71 -13.82
N TRP A 191 30.48 11.17 -13.04
CA TRP A 191 30.55 9.75 -12.74
C TRP A 191 29.51 9.33 -11.70
N VAL A 192 29.31 10.16 -10.68
CA VAL A 192 28.24 9.97 -9.69
C VAL A 192 26.88 9.91 -10.38
N ASN A 193 26.56 10.86 -11.26
CA ASN A 193 25.28 10.86 -11.98
C ASN A 193 25.14 9.64 -12.90
N ALA A 194 26.21 9.21 -13.57
CA ALA A 194 26.19 8.03 -14.44
C ALA A 194 25.98 6.72 -13.65
N PHE A 195 26.63 6.59 -12.49
CA PHE A 195 26.46 5.45 -11.60
C PHE A 195 25.06 5.42 -11.01
N PHE A 196 24.62 6.51 -10.37
CA PHE A 196 23.29 6.57 -9.76
C PHE A 196 22.15 6.57 -10.77
N GLY A 197 22.38 6.96 -12.03
CA GLY A 197 21.41 6.73 -13.09
C GLY A 197 21.11 5.24 -13.29
N LYS A 198 22.13 4.38 -13.25
CA LYS A 198 21.96 2.92 -13.33
C LYS A 198 21.50 2.31 -12.01
N ALA A 199 22.03 2.78 -10.88
CA ALA A 199 21.62 2.29 -9.57
C ALA A 199 20.15 2.61 -9.28
N GLN A 200 19.66 3.77 -9.74
CA GLN A 200 18.26 4.16 -9.58
C GLN A 200 17.31 3.20 -10.30
N LEU A 201 17.73 2.59 -11.41
CA LEU A 201 16.92 1.56 -12.07
C LEU A 201 16.67 0.36 -11.14
N VAL A 202 17.69 -0.03 -10.38
CA VAL A 202 17.62 -1.14 -9.42
C VAL A 202 16.77 -0.76 -8.20
N SER A 203 16.94 0.45 -7.65
CA SER A 203 16.11 0.90 -6.53
C SER A 203 14.64 1.12 -6.92
N ALA A 204 14.36 1.58 -8.15
CA ALA A 204 13.01 1.71 -8.67
C ALA A 204 12.36 0.33 -8.84
N ALA A 205 13.11 -0.66 -9.33
CA ALA A 205 12.65 -2.05 -9.40
C ALA A 205 12.39 -2.63 -8.01
N TYR A 206 13.27 -2.34 -7.04
CA TYR A 206 13.09 -2.75 -5.65
C TYR A 206 11.85 -2.10 -5.02
N MET A 207 11.59 -0.82 -5.29
CA MET A 207 10.39 -0.12 -4.87
C MET A 207 9.11 -0.73 -5.48
N GLY A 208 9.14 -1.13 -6.76
CA GLY A 208 8.04 -1.87 -7.37
C GLY A 208 7.81 -3.25 -6.73
N LEU A 209 8.86 -4.04 -6.52
CA LEU A 209 8.76 -5.30 -5.78
C LEU A 209 8.18 -5.11 -4.38
N ALA A 210 8.66 -4.11 -3.65
CA ALA A 210 8.20 -3.80 -2.31
C ALA A 210 6.74 -3.33 -2.28
N HIS A 211 6.33 -2.52 -3.26
CA HIS A 211 4.95 -2.11 -3.45
C HIS A 211 4.06 -3.32 -3.72
N GLY A 212 4.41 -4.17 -4.68
CA GLY A 212 3.60 -5.34 -5.00
C GLY A 212 3.47 -6.33 -3.84
N ARG A 213 4.55 -6.53 -3.09
CA ARG A 213 4.56 -7.36 -1.89
C ARG A 213 3.65 -6.80 -0.80
N GLN A 214 3.52 -5.47 -0.70
CA GLN A 214 2.74 -4.84 0.34
C GLN A 214 1.26 -4.71 -0.01
N ASP A 215 0.96 -4.39 -1.26
CA ASP A 215 -0.36 -3.89 -1.66
C ASP A 215 -1.29 -4.99 -2.14
N ALA A 216 -0.84 -5.88 -3.02
CA ALA A 216 -1.69 -6.96 -3.51
C ALA A 216 -2.19 -7.87 -2.38
N GLN A 217 -1.37 -8.07 -1.34
CA GLN A 217 -1.76 -8.86 -0.18
C GLN A 217 -2.99 -8.32 0.55
N LYS A 218 -3.29 -7.02 0.46
CA LYS A 218 -4.45 -6.45 1.15
C LYS A 218 -5.75 -6.96 0.54
N THR A 219 -5.84 -6.96 -0.79
CA THR A 219 -6.99 -7.52 -1.51
C THR A 219 -7.06 -9.03 -1.38
N MET A 220 -5.91 -9.72 -1.41
CA MET A 220 -5.86 -11.16 -1.12
C MET A 220 -6.51 -11.47 0.24
N GLY A 221 -6.24 -10.66 1.26
CA GLY A 221 -6.85 -10.81 2.59
C GLY A 221 -8.37 -10.62 2.61
N ILE A 222 -8.91 -9.65 1.85
CA ILE A 222 -10.36 -9.44 1.75
C ILE A 222 -11.04 -10.59 1.00
N ILE A 223 -10.43 -11.07 -0.09
CA ILE A 223 -10.93 -12.23 -0.85
C ILE A 223 -10.92 -13.48 0.04
N ALA A 224 -9.82 -13.74 0.74
CA ALA A 224 -9.70 -14.86 1.68
C ALA A 224 -10.75 -14.77 2.80
N LEU A 225 -10.95 -13.59 3.38
CA LEU A 225 -12.01 -13.36 4.38
C LEU A 225 -13.40 -13.68 3.82
N SER A 226 -13.69 -13.26 2.59
CA SER A 226 -14.97 -13.53 1.94
C SER A 226 -15.19 -15.03 1.67
N ILE A 227 -14.17 -15.72 1.15
CA ILE A 227 -14.25 -17.15 0.82
C ILE A 227 -14.37 -17.97 2.11
N PHE A 228 -13.55 -17.67 3.10
CA PHE A 228 -13.56 -18.38 4.37
C PHE A 228 -14.90 -18.20 5.12
N GLY A 229 -15.45 -16.99 5.11
CA GLY A 229 -16.79 -16.72 5.64
C GLY A 229 -17.90 -17.48 4.90
N ALA A 230 -17.79 -17.58 3.57
CA ALA A 230 -18.73 -18.34 2.75
C ALA A 230 -18.64 -19.86 3.00
N GLN A 231 -17.43 -20.40 3.12
CA GLN A 231 -17.19 -21.81 3.47
C GLN A 231 -17.77 -22.14 4.84
N SER A 232 -17.48 -21.30 5.85
CA SER A 232 -17.95 -21.50 7.23
C SER A 232 -19.47 -21.44 7.34
N SER A 233 -20.13 -20.67 6.47
CA SER A 233 -21.58 -20.56 6.40
C SER A 233 -22.24 -21.66 5.53
N GLY A 234 -21.45 -22.59 4.99
CA GLY A 234 -21.92 -23.67 4.11
C GLY A 234 -22.36 -23.22 2.71
N ILE A 235 -22.10 -21.97 2.32
CA ILE A 235 -22.51 -21.40 1.01
C ILE A 235 -21.79 -22.09 -0.15
N LEU A 236 -20.58 -22.62 0.10
CA LEU A 236 -19.74 -23.24 -0.91
C LEU A 236 -19.93 -24.76 -1.03
N ASN A 237 -20.72 -25.41 -0.15
CA ASN A 237 -20.84 -26.87 -0.11
C ASN A 237 -21.41 -27.48 -1.40
N ASP A 238 -22.33 -26.79 -2.06
CA ASP A 238 -23.02 -27.26 -3.26
C ASP A 238 -22.51 -26.57 -4.54
N LEU A 239 -21.20 -26.33 -4.64
CA LEU A 239 -20.62 -25.69 -5.82
C LEU A 239 -20.61 -26.62 -7.05
N PRO A 240 -20.92 -26.09 -8.24
CA PRO A 240 -20.65 -26.78 -9.50
C PRO A 240 -19.17 -27.15 -9.62
N ALA A 241 -18.86 -28.27 -10.30
CA ALA A 241 -17.48 -28.76 -10.43
C ALA A 241 -16.48 -27.73 -10.99
N TRP A 242 -16.93 -26.80 -11.83
CA TRP A 242 -16.10 -25.74 -12.41
C TRP A 242 -15.78 -24.58 -11.44
N LEU A 243 -16.53 -24.46 -10.33
CA LEU A 243 -16.26 -23.51 -9.24
C LEU A 243 -15.59 -24.19 -8.04
N SER A 244 -15.21 -25.46 -8.15
CA SER A 244 -14.60 -26.22 -7.05
C SER A 244 -13.34 -25.56 -6.49
N PHE A 245 -12.60 -24.81 -7.32
CA PHE A 245 -11.43 -24.03 -6.92
C PHE A 245 -11.71 -22.89 -5.91
N LEU A 246 -12.98 -22.53 -5.68
CA LEU A 246 -13.36 -21.57 -4.64
C LEU A 246 -13.32 -22.18 -3.23
N HIS A 247 -13.26 -23.51 -3.11
CA HIS A 247 -13.01 -24.11 -1.81
C HIS A 247 -11.58 -23.74 -1.38
N PRO A 248 -11.40 -23.22 -0.16
CA PRO A 248 -10.07 -22.94 0.33
C PRO A 248 -9.29 -24.26 0.47
N ASP A 249 -8.10 -24.32 -0.12
CA ASP A 249 -7.25 -25.52 -0.08
C ASP A 249 -6.61 -25.71 1.32
N GLY A 250 -6.68 -24.70 2.18
CA GLY A 250 -6.08 -24.66 3.51
C GLY A 250 -6.91 -23.94 4.59
N GLY A 251 -6.27 -23.61 5.71
CA GLY A 251 -6.92 -22.95 6.85
C GLY A 251 -7.15 -21.44 6.64
N LYS A 252 -7.69 -20.75 7.66
CA LYS A 252 -7.95 -19.28 7.65
C LYS A 252 -6.72 -18.41 7.32
N ASP A 253 -5.53 -18.98 7.51
CA ASP A 253 -4.27 -18.31 7.31
C ASP A 253 -3.66 -18.61 5.94
N ASP A 254 -4.12 -19.61 5.20
CA ASP A 254 -3.58 -19.91 3.88
C ASP A 254 -4.31 -19.12 2.80
N ILE A 255 -3.53 -18.56 1.87
CA ILE A 255 -4.06 -17.79 0.74
C ILE A 255 -3.84 -18.63 -0.51
N ASP A 256 -4.92 -18.99 -1.20
CA ASP A 256 -4.85 -19.83 -2.37
C ASP A 256 -4.06 -19.18 -3.50
N THR A 257 -3.32 -20.00 -4.25
CA THR A 257 -2.42 -19.52 -5.31
C THR A 257 -3.17 -18.76 -6.41
N TRP A 258 -4.42 -19.13 -6.70
CA TRP A 258 -5.24 -18.42 -7.69
C TRP A 258 -5.60 -17.00 -7.21
N VAL A 259 -5.83 -16.79 -5.91
CA VAL A 259 -6.08 -15.46 -5.33
C VAL A 259 -4.83 -14.61 -5.48
N ILE A 260 -3.65 -15.17 -5.18
CA ILE A 260 -2.36 -14.51 -5.35
C ILE A 260 -2.16 -14.11 -6.81
N ALA A 261 -2.30 -15.06 -7.74
CA ALA A 261 -2.09 -14.82 -9.16
C ALA A 261 -3.07 -13.79 -9.74
N THR A 262 -4.35 -13.87 -9.36
CA THR A 262 -5.37 -12.95 -9.85
C THR A 262 -5.14 -11.53 -9.33
N CYS A 263 -4.88 -11.37 -8.02
CA CYS A 263 -4.56 -10.06 -7.45
C CYS A 263 -3.29 -9.48 -8.06
N ALA A 264 -2.25 -10.31 -8.26
CA ALA A 264 -0.99 -9.89 -8.86
C ALA A 264 -1.19 -9.36 -10.30
N LEU A 265 -1.93 -10.10 -11.13
CA LEU A 265 -2.23 -9.70 -12.51
C LEU A 265 -3.07 -8.42 -12.57
N VAL A 266 -4.09 -8.32 -11.71
CA VAL A 266 -4.97 -7.14 -11.67
C VAL A 266 -4.23 -5.91 -11.16
N MET A 267 -3.37 -6.04 -10.14
CA MET A 267 -2.51 -4.96 -9.67
C MET A 267 -1.54 -4.50 -10.76
N ALA A 268 -0.91 -5.45 -11.47
CA ALA A 268 -0.01 -5.14 -12.57
C ALA A 268 -0.74 -4.44 -13.72
N ALA A 269 -1.96 -4.87 -14.05
CA ALA A 269 -2.82 -4.23 -15.05
C ALA A 269 -3.23 -2.80 -14.64
N GLY A 270 -3.61 -2.60 -13.38
CA GLY A 270 -3.87 -1.27 -12.82
C GLY A 270 -2.62 -0.38 -12.91
N THR A 271 -1.46 -0.93 -12.51
CA THR A 271 -0.17 -0.22 -12.60
C THR A 271 0.15 0.17 -14.06
N ALA A 272 -0.15 -0.71 -15.00
CA ALA A 272 0.04 -0.47 -16.43
C ALA A 272 -0.91 0.61 -16.99
N ALA A 273 -2.14 0.71 -16.47
CA ALA A 273 -3.08 1.79 -16.81
C ALA A 273 -2.60 3.17 -16.33
N GLY A 274 -1.81 3.20 -15.25
CA GLY A 274 -1.09 4.36 -14.74
C GLY A 274 -1.93 5.31 -13.88
N GLY A 275 -1.31 6.39 -13.41
CA GLY A 275 -1.92 7.30 -12.42
C GLY A 275 -1.67 8.76 -12.73
N TRP A 276 -1.82 9.17 -14.00
CA TRP A 276 -1.23 10.41 -14.53
C TRP A 276 -1.56 11.68 -13.73
N ARG A 277 -2.76 11.77 -13.14
CA ARG A 277 -3.16 12.89 -12.27
C ARG A 277 -2.29 12.97 -11.01
N ILE A 278 -2.04 11.83 -10.36
CA ILE A 278 -1.23 11.72 -9.13
C ILE A 278 0.26 11.81 -9.46
N ILE A 279 0.72 11.17 -10.55
CA ILE A 279 2.13 11.24 -11.02
C ILE A 279 2.56 12.70 -11.21
N LYS A 280 1.71 13.53 -11.81
CA LYS A 280 1.97 14.97 -12.00
C LYS A 280 2.11 15.73 -10.67
N THR A 281 1.47 15.27 -9.59
CA THR A 281 1.56 15.89 -8.27
C THR A 281 2.82 15.45 -7.50
N LEU A 282 3.13 14.16 -7.46
CA LEU A 282 4.25 13.63 -6.65
C LEU A 282 5.65 13.96 -7.22
N GLY A 283 5.85 13.87 -8.55
CA GLY A 283 7.19 13.94 -9.15
C GLY A 283 7.83 15.34 -9.21
N HIS A 284 7.05 16.42 -9.16
CA HIS A 284 7.57 17.78 -9.44
C HIS A 284 7.32 18.81 -8.32
N LYS A 285 6.45 18.51 -7.35
CA LYS A 285 5.96 19.54 -6.43
C LYS A 285 6.67 19.59 -5.08
N MET A 286 7.16 18.49 -4.53
CA MET A 286 7.75 18.46 -3.18
C MET A 286 9.21 18.95 -3.15
N VAL A 287 10.10 18.33 -3.95
CA VAL A 287 11.55 18.63 -4.00
C VAL A 287 12.07 18.36 -5.42
N LYS A 288 13.06 19.14 -5.89
CA LYS A 288 13.78 18.83 -7.13
C LYS A 288 14.76 17.68 -6.87
N LEU A 289 14.51 16.52 -7.48
CA LEU A 289 15.30 15.31 -7.30
C LEU A 289 16.40 15.17 -8.37
N GLN A 290 17.56 14.71 -7.94
CA GLN A 290 18.63 14.17 -8.78
C GLN A 290 18.66 12.63 -8.66
N THR A 291 19.41 11.95 -9.52
CA THR A 291 19.43 10.47 -9.56
C THR A 291 19.83 9.83 -8.22
N ILE A 292 20.82 10.41 -7.54
CA ILE A 292 21.24 9.97 -6.20
C ILE A 292 20.13 10.15 -5.15
N ASP A 293 19.33 11.21 -5.26
CA ASP A 293 18.22 11.49 -4.35
C ASP A 293 17.10 10.46 -4.54
N GLY A 294 16.77 10.16 -5.81
CA GLY A 294 15.78 9.16 -6.19
C GLY A 294 16.18 7.78 -5.69
N PHE A 295 17.44 7.38 -5.93
CA PHE A 295 17.99 6.12 -5.42
C PHE A 295 17.86 6.01 -3.88
N ALA A 296 18.23 7.06 -3.15
CA ALA A 296 18.15 7.07 -1.70
C ALA A 296 16.70 6.96 -1.20
N ALA A 297 15.78 7.73 -1.78
CA ALA A 297 14.38 7.73 -1.37
C ALA A 297 13.67 6.40 -1.68
N GLU A 298 13.87 5.86 -2.89
CA GLU A 298 13.31 4.56 -3.31
C GLU A 298 13.84 3.43 -2.42
N THR A 299 15.15 3.39 -2.16
CA THR A 299 15.76 2.35 -1.31
C THR A 299 15.26 2.42 0.12
N ALA A 300 15.16 3.63 0.70
CA ALA A 300 14.62 3.83 2.05
C ALA A 300 13.17 3.34 2.14
N SER A 301 12.32 3.78 1.20
CA SER A 301 10.90 3.42 1.20
C SER A 301 10.69 1.92 0.97
N ALA A 302 11.34 1.35 -0.04
CA ALA A 302 11.25 -0.07 -0.37
C ALA A 302 11.67 -0.96 0.80
N THR A 303 12.72 -0.57 1.53
CA THR A 303 13.17 -1.28 2.74
C THR A 303 12.09 -1.28 3.82
N ILE A 304 11.45 -0.14 4.09
CA ILE A 304 10.37 -0.05 5.08
C ILE A 304 9.19 -0.92 4.67
N LEU A 305 8.80 -0.88 3.40
CA LEU A 305 7.68 -1.67 2.89
C LEU A 305 7.95 -3.17 3.00
N VAL A 306 9.14 -3.63 2.60
CA VAL A 306 9.52 -5.05 2.73
C VAL A 306 9.60 -5.49 4.18
N THR A 307 10.18 -4.68 5.06
CA THR A 307 10.25 -4.99 6.50
C THR A 307 8.86 -5.03 7.12
N ALA A 308 7.99 -4.06 6.82
CA ALA A 308 6.61 -4.06 7.30
C ALA A 308 5.82 -5.26 6.77
N ALA A 309 5.97 -5.59 5.48
CA ALA A 309 5.36 -6.77 4.87
C ALA A 309 5.79 -8.07 5.56
N HIS A 310 7.08 -8.17 5.93
CA HIS A 310 7.62 -9.32 6.65
C HIS A 310 6.92 -9.55 8.00
N PHE A 311 6.62 -8.48 8.73
CA PHE A 311 5.86 -8.53 9.99
C PHE A 311 4.33 -8.50 9.80
N GLY A 312 3.85 -8.60 8.56
CA GLY A 312 2.43 -8.57 8.21
C GLY A 312 1.74 -7.25 8.52
N MET A 313 2.48 -6.14 8.62
CA MET A 313 1.92 -4.83 8.95
C MET A 313 1.44 -4.12 7.67
N PRO A 314 0.13 -3.87 7.47
CA PRO A 314 -0.39 -3.12 6.33
C PRO A 314 -0.04 -1.61 6.42
N VAL A 315 1.16 -1.24 5.96
CA VAL A 315 1.61 0.15 5.81
C VAL A 315 1.19 0.78 4.47
N SER A 316 1.33 2.10 4.40
CA SER A 316 1.07 2.91 3.20
C SER A 316 2.35 3.14 2.38
N THR A 317 2.31 2.75 1.11
CA THR A 317 3.37 3.07 0.15
C THR A 317 3.48 4.57 -0.09
N THR A 318 2.33 5.25 -0.25
CA THR A 318 2.25 6.70 -0.41
C THR A 318 2.94 7.43 0.75
N HIS A 319 2.69 7.03 2.00
CA HIS A 319 3.34 7.67 3.14
C HIS A 319 4.85 7.41 3.14
N SER A 320 5.25 6.15 2.96
CA SER A 320 6.64 5.72 3.01
C SER A 320 7.52 6.45 1.98
N ILE A 321 7.10 6.50 0.71
CA ILE A 321 7.90 7.15 -0.34
C ILE A 321 7.88 8.67 -0.20
N SER A 322 6.72 9.25 0.16
CA SER A 322 6.60 10.70 0.32
C SER A 322 7.49 11.19 1.44
N THR A 323 7.52 10.51 2.59
CA THR A 323 8.40 10.93 3.69
C THR A 323 9.86 10.60 3.43
N ALA A 324 10.19 9.52 2.71
CA ALA A 324 11.55 9.27 2.26
C ALA A 324 12.07 10.39 1.34
N ILE A 325 11.25 10.86 0.39
CA ILE A 325 11.56 12.02 -0.46
C ILE A 325 11.73 13.29 0.39
N MET A 326 10.85 13.51 1.38
CA MET A 326 10.97 14.65 2.30
C MET A 326 12.26 14.59 3.11
N GLY A 327 12.65 13.41 3.61
CA GLY A 327 13.88 13.19 4.37
C GLY A 327 15.13 13.46 3.54
N VAL A 328 15.17 12.94 2.31
CA VAL A 328 16.26 13.23 1.36
C VAL A 328 16.34 14.72 1.06
N GLY A 329 15.20 15.37 0.83
CA GLY A 329 15.14 16.82 0.62
C GLY A 329 15.60 17.64 1.82
N PHE A 330 15.20 17.22 3.03
CA PHE A 330 15.58 17.84 4.29
C PHE A 330 17.08 17.81 4.50
N ALA A 331 17.72 16.64 4.32
CA ALA A 331 19.16 16.49 4.50
C ALA A 331 19.98 17.38 3.54
N LYS A 332 19.45 17.65 2.34
CA LYS A 332 20.09 18.55 1.36
C LYS A 332 19.93 20.01 1.75
N ASN A 333 18.68 20.43 1.93
CA ASN A 333 18.34 21.80 2.30
C ASN A 333 16.89 21.86 2.78
N PRO A 334 16.65 21.96 4.10
CA PRO A 334 15.30 22.03 4.66
C PRO A 334 14.45 23.17 4.08
N ARG A 335 15.07 24.30 3.69
CA ARG A 335 14.37 25.48 3.15
C ARG A 335 13.81 25.26 1.74
N LYS A 336 14.24 24.22 1.03
CA LYS A 336 13.73 23.89 -0.32
C LYS A 336 12.47 23.01 -0.28
N LEU A 337 12.07 22.52 0.90
CA LEU A 337 10.83 21.78 1.08
C LEU A 337 9.64 22.73 0.93
N LYS A 338 8.68 22.37 0.07
CA LYS A 338 7.44 23.15 -0.07
C LYS A 338 6.43 22.76 1.00
N LEU A 339 6.50 23.41 2.16
CA LEU A 339 5.66 23.09 3.33
C LEU A 339 4.16 23.06 3.02
N GLY A 340 3.63 24.00 2.23
CA GLY A 340 2.20 24.00 1.87
C GLY A 340 1.75 22.77 1.04
N VAL A 341 2.67 22.14 0.30
CA VAL A 341 2.38 20.86 -0.39
C VAL A 341 2.40 19.71 0.63
N ILE A 342 3.39 19.70 1.52
CA ILE A 342 3.52 18.67 2.57
C ILE A 342 2.29 18.70 3.49
N GLU A 343 1.87 19.87 3.94
CA GLU A 343 0.69 20.06 4.78
C GLU A 343 -0.58 19.49 4.12
N ARG A 344 -0.80 19.82 2.84
CA ARG A 344 -1.95 19.30 2.07
C ARG A 344 -1.93 17.77 1.97
N ILE A 345 -0.75 17.17 1.84
CA ILE A 345 -0.57 15.71 1.78
C ILE A 345 -0.89 15.09 3.14
N VAL A 346 -0.38 15.65 4.24
CA VAL A 346 -0.66 15.16 5.60
C VAL A 346 -2.16 15.24 5.92
N TRP A 347 -2.84 16.33 5.52
CA TRP A 347 -4.30 16.42 5.67
C TRP A 347 -5.05 15.35 4.88
N ALA A 348 -4.62 15.05 3.65
CA ALA A 348 -5.21 13.96 2.87
C ALA A 348 -5.02 12.61 3.58
N TRP A 349 -3.88 12.38 4.24
CA TRP A 349 -3.61 11.16 4.99
C TRP A 349 -4.53 11.02 6.22
N ILE A 350 -4.64 12.08 7.03
CA ILE A 350 -5.49 12.10 8.22
C ILE A 350 -6.96 11.90 7.85
N LEU A 351 -7.43 12.53 6.77
CA LEU A 351 -8.82 12.45 6.35
C LEU A 351 -9.20 11.10 5.69
N THR A 352 -8.22 10.30 5.26
CA THR A 352 -8.49 9.10 4.47
C THR A 352 -9.28 8.04 5.25
N ILE A 353 -8.86 7.71 6.47
CA ILE A 353 -9.57 6.72 7.32
C ILE A 353 -11.00 7.17 7.63
N PRO A 354 -11.25 8.37 8.21
CA PRO A 354 -12.60 8.78 8.57
C PRO A 354 -13.50 9.00 7.35
N ALA A 355 -12.96 9.48 6.21
CA ALA A 355 -13.78 9.68 5.02
C ALA A 355 -14.19 8.36 4.38
N ALA A 356 -13.25 7.42 4.16
CA ALA A 356 -13.58 6.11 3.61
C ALA A 356 -14.49 5.30 4.55
N GLY A 357 -14.25 5.38 5.87
CA GLY A 357 -15.10 4.75 6.87
C GLY A 357 -16.49 5.37 6.94
N GLY A 358 -16.62 6.70 6.86
CA GLY A 358 -17.90 7.38 6.82
C GLY A 358 -18.73 7.01 5.59
N ILE A 359 -18.10 6.87 4.41
CA ILE A 359 -18.77 6.40 3.20
C ILE A 359 -19.25 4.95 3.39
N ALA A 360 -18.38 4.04 3.85
CA ALA A 360 -18.74 2.64 4.08
C ALA A 360 -19.86 2.48 5.12
N TYR A 361 -19.82 3.27 6.20
CA TYR A 361 -20.86 3.34 7.22
C TYR A 361 -22.21 3.77 6.62
N GLY A 362 -22.21 4.85 5.83
CA GLY A 362 -23.41 5.35 5.17
C GLY A 362 -24.00 4.36 4.16
N LEU A 363 -23.14 3.65 3.41
CA LEU A 363 -23.56 2.60 2.49
C LEU A 363 -24.23 1.44 3.24
N TRP A 364 -23.67 1.01 4.37
CA TRP A 364 -24.31 -0.03 5.19
C TRP A 364 -25.69 0.41 5.68
N ARG A 365 -25.80 1.62 6.25
CA ARG A 365 -27.09 2.16 6.72
C ARG A 365 -28.13 2.25 5.60
N LEU A 366 -27.70 2.57 4.38
CA LEU A 366 -28.59 2.57 3.22
C LEU A 366 -29.10 1.16 2.89
N ILE A 367 -28.23 0.16 2.89
CA ILE A 367 -28.60 -1.24 2.62
C ILE A 367 -29.53 -1.78 3.72
N GLU A 368 -29.27 -1.43 4.99
CA GLU A 368 -30.14 -1.73 6.13
C GLU A 368 -31.52 -1.10 5.96
N ALA A 369 -31.60 0.18 5.59
CA ALA A 369 -32.86 0.87 5.33
C ALA A 369 -33.65 0.29 4.14
N LEU A 370 -32.97 -0.31 3.17
CA LEU A 370 -33.57 -0.99 2.02
C LEU A 370 -33.99 -2.45 2.34
N GLY A 371 -33.73 -2.94 3.55
CA GLY A 371 -34.07 -4.29 3.99
C GLY A 371 -33.15 -5.39 3.43
N TRP A 372 -31.92 -5.04 3.07
CA TRP A 372 -30.93 -5.94 2.44
C TRP A 372 -29.79 -6.37 3.39
N ALA A 373 -29.82 -5.88 4.64
CA ALA A 373 -28.82 -6.15 5.68
C ALA A 373 -29.38 -7.00 6.82
#